data_AF-A0A2C9LCT4-F1
#
_entry.id   AF-A0A2C9LCT4-F1
#
_cell.length_a   1.000
_cell.length_b   1.000
_cell.length_c   1.000
_cell.angle_alpha   90.00
_cell.angle_beta   90.00
_cell.angle_gamma   90.00
#
_symmetry.space_group_name_H-M   'P 1'
#
loop_
_entity.id
_entity.type
_entity.pdbx_description
1 polymer ?
#
loop_
_entity_poly.entity_id
_entity_poly.type
_entity_poly.pdbx_seq_one_letter_code
_entity_poly.pdbx_strand_id
1 'polypeptide(L)'
;MDILTKEVVNLKDINELNSPVSLTREQFVSSFPYHLIFDENLRLQQFGISVGKMSPVKLREGMLMSPVFRVVYPRMNFSIENIRRFINAIFVIALDSGAGLQEEQDNAFSMKGQMIWIEATNLMIFIGSPRLTSLKEMKKMNVYMADIPLYDVTREMVLLYQQRNAEIDIT
;
A
#
# COMPACT_ATOMS: atom_id res chain seq x y z
N MET A 1 17.72 -32.71 -18.01
CA MET A 1 16.81 -32.32 -16.92
C MET A 1 16.37 -30.91 -17.22
N ASP A 2 15.29 -30.81 -17.98
CA ASP A 2 14.74 -29.55 -18.46
C ASP A 2 14.22 -28.72 -17.30
N ILE A 3 14.80 -27.53 -17.16
CA ILE A 3 14.35 -26.51 -16.24
C ILE A 3 13.08 -25.94 -16.87
N LEU A 4 11.93 -26.32 -16.29
CA LEU A 4 10.59 -25.86 -16.62
C LEU A 4 10.59 -24.38 -17.04
N THR A 5 10.45 -24.17 -18.34
CA THR A 5 9.92 -22.94 -18.91
C THR A 5 8.57 -22.69 -18.27
N LYS A 6 8.48 -21.67 -17.39
CA LYS A 6 7.18 -21.10 -17.01
C LYS A 6 6.52 -20.63 -18.30
N GLU A 7 5.48 -21.32 -18.73
CA GLU A 7 4.54 -20.76 -19.69
C GLU A 7 4.02 -19.45 -19.09
N VAL A 8 4.40 -18.34 -19.72
CA VAL A 8 3.81 -17.04 -19.45
C VAL A 8 2.38 -17.15 -19.93
N VAL A 9 1.44 -17.34 -19.00
CA VAL A 9 0.00 -17.33 -19.30
C VAL A 9 -0.29 -16.08 -20.12
N ASN A 10 -0.73 -16.26 -21.36
CA ASN A 10 -1.03 -15.16 -22.25
C ASN A 10 -2.30 -14.48 -21.73
N LEU A 11 -2.33 -13.15 -21.64
CA LEU A 11 -3.52 -12.39 -21.24
C LEU A 11 -4.74 -12.71 -22.11
N LYS A 12 -4.52 -13.25 -23.32
CA LYS A 12 -5.58 -13.74 -24.21
C LYS A 12 -6.25 -15.02 -23.70
N ASP A 13 -5.51 -15.91 -23.05
CA ASP A 13 -6.02 -17.21 -22.57
C ASP A 13 -6.96 -17.03 -21.36
N ILE A 14 -6.83 -15.91 -20.63
CA ILE A 14 -7.68 -15.55 -19.49
C ILE A 14 -9.08 -15.08 -19.98
N ASN A 15 -9.17 -14.54 -21.19
CA ASN A 15 -10.41 -13.99 -21.73
C ASN A 15 -11.39 -15.05 -22.26
N GLU A 16 -10.99 -16.32 -22.31
CA GLU A 16 -11.87 -17.43 -22.76
C GLU A 16 -12.62 -18.12 -21.61
N LEU A 17 -12.38 -17.74 -20.35
CA LEU A 17 -13.20 -18.21 -19.22
C LEU A 17 -14.39 -17.26 -18.99
N ASN A 18 -15.60 -17.83 -19.06
CA ASN A 18 -16.90 -17.36 -18.56
C ASN A 18 -16.84 -16.07 -17.71
N SER A 19 -17.57 -15.02 -18.14
CA SER A 19 -17.81 -13.72 -17.46
C SER A 19 -16.75 -13.32 -16.42
N PRO A 20 -15.91 -12.30 -16.67
CA PRO A 20 -14.81 -11.96 -15.78
C PRO A 20 -15.29 -11.80 -14.34
N VAL A 21 -14.69 -12.56 -13.43
CA VAL A 21 -14.96 -12.45 -12.00
C VAL A 21 -14.55 -11.04 -11.57
N SER A 22 -15.52 -10.24 -11.12
CA SER A 22 -15.31 -8.89 -10.62
C SER A 22 -15.46 -8.86 -9.10
N LEU A 23 -14.74 -7.94 -8.46
CA LEU A 23 -14.90 -7.67 -7.03
C LEU A 23 -15.81 -6.46 -6.86
N THR A 24 -16.78 -6.54 -5.95
CA THR A 24 -17.51 -5.35 -5.50
C THR A 24 -16.56 -4.42 -4.73
N ARG A 25 -17.00 -3.17 -4.50
CA ARG A 25 -16.25 -2.19 -3.71
C ARG A 25 -15.89 -2.73 -2.32
N GLU A 26 -16.85 -3.35 -1.65
CA GLU A 26 -16.70 -3.91 -0.31
C GLU A 26 -15.73 -5.10 -0.30
N GLN A 27 -15.83 -5.98 -1.31
CA GLN A 27 -14.92 -7.11 -1.48
C GLN A 27 -13.49 -6.63 -1.74
N PHE A 28 -13.29 -5.59 -2.55
CA PHE A 28 -11.98 -5.02 -2.79
C PHE A 28 -11.39 -4.38 -1.53
N VAL A 29 -12.19 -3.62 -0.79
CA VAL A 29 -11.78 -2.94 0.45
C VAL A 29 -11.36 -3.93 1.54
N SER A 30 -12.10 -5.03 1.67
CA SER A 30 -11.77 -6.11 2.62
C SER A 30 -10.59 -6.96 2.16
N SER A 31 -10.46 -7.20 0.84
CA SER A 31 -9.37 -7.98 0.29
C SER A 31 -8.04 -7.25 0.34
N PHE A 32 -8.02 -5.93 0.12
CA PHE A 32 -6.80 -5.11 0.09
C PHE A 32 -6.90 -3.97 1.09
N PRO A 33 -6.69 -4.19 2.40
CA PRO A 33 -6.95 -3.15 3.40
C PRO A 33 -5.97 -1.96 3.36
N TYR A 34 -4.86 -2.07 2.64
CA TYR A 34 -3.86 -1.03 2.41
C TYR A 34 -3.83 -0.60 0.94
N HIS A 35 -4.96 -0.06 0.45
CA HIS A 35 -5.07 0.48 -0.90
C HIS A 35 -5.56 1.94 -0.90
N LEU A 36 -5.26 2.64 -1.99
CA LEU A 36 -5.81 3.96 -2.32
C LEU A 36 -6.23 3.96 -3.78
N ILE A 37 -7.37 4.56 -4.10
CA ILE A 37 -7.79 4.84 -5.47
C ILE A 37 -8.04 6.34 -5.55
N PHE A 38 -7.44 7.01 -6.52
CA PHE A 38 -7.60 8.45 -6.72
C PHE A 38 -7.56 8.82 -8.20
N ASP A 39 -8.18 9.95 -8.54
CA ASP A 39 -8.28 10.42 -9.92
C ASP A 39 -7.04 11.22 -10.38
N GLU A 40 -7.11 11.68 -11.64
CA GLU A 40 -6.09 12.51 -12.28
C GLU A 40 -5.75 13.81 -11.52
N ASN A 41 -6.71 14.32 -10.72
CA ASN A 41 -6.58 15.54 -9.92
C ASN A 41 -6.17 15.25 -8.47
N LEU A 42 -5.71 14.02 -8.19
CA LEU A 42 -5.35 13.55 -6.85
C LEU A 42 -6.50 13.64 -5.86
N ARG A 43 -7.75 13.44 -6.30
CA ARG A 43 -8.89 13.30 -5.40
C ARG A 43 -9.12 11.85 -5.06
N LEU A 44 -9.18 11.56 -3.77
CA LEU A 44 -9.41 10.23 -3.24
C LEU A 44 -10.80 9.72 -3.63
N GLN A 45 -10.86 8.58 -4.32
CA GLN A 45 -12.10 7.91 -4.70
C GLN A 45 -12.43 6.76 -3.74
N GLN A 46 -11.41 6.02 -3.30
CA GLN A 46 -11.56 4.87 -2.41
C GLN A 46 -10.29 4.64 -1.60
N PHE A 47 -10.43 4.06 -0.42
CA PHE A 47 -9.31 3.67 0.43
C PHE A 47 -9.63 2.39 1.22
N GLY A 48 -8.60 1.67 1.62
CA GLY A 48 -8.74 0.47 2.44
C GLY A 48 -9.03 0.77 3.91
N ILE A 49 -9.67 -0.18 4.59
CA ILE A 49 -10.09 -0.02 6.01
C ILE A 49 -8.89 0.28 6.91
N SER A 50 -7.76 -0.41 6.72
CA SER A 50 -6.56 -0.18 7.52
C SER A 50 -5.95 1.19 7.26
N VAL A 51 -6.00 1.71 6.03
CA VAL A 51 -5.56 3.08 5.73
C VAL A 51 -6.41 4.10 6.50
N GLY A 52 -7.73 3.93 6.48
CA GLY A 52 -8.66 4.79 7.22
C GLY A 52 -8.42 4.77 8.74
N LYS A 53 -8.10 3.59 9.29
CA LYS A 53 -7.79 3.41 10.72
C LYS A 53 -6.47 4.07 11.13
N MET A 54 -5.45 4.02 10.27
CA MET A 54 -4.11 4.56 10.54
C MET A 54 -3.98 6.05 10.21
N SER A 55 -4.95 6.62 9.49
CA SER A 55 -4.92 8.01 9.12
C SER A 55 -5.09 8.93 10.33
N PRO A 56 -4.21 9.95 10.51
CA PRO A 56 -4.36 10.93 11.59
C PRO A 56 -5.57 11.84 11.39
N VAL A 57 -6.10 11.90 10.15
CA VAL A 57 -7.29 12.68 9.80
C VAL A 57 -8.38 11.79 9.20
N LYS A 58 -9.65 12.18 9.36
CA LYS A 58 -10.77 11.42 8.80
C LYS A 58 -10.77 11.50 7.27
N LEU A 59 -10.47 10.39 6.61
CA LEU A 59 -10.50 10.27 5.16
C LEU A 59 -11.94 10.29 4.61
N ARG A 60 -12.13 10.90 3.43
CA ARG A 60 -13.42 11.00 2.73
C ARG A 60 -13.21 10.96 1.23
N GLU A 61 -14.19 10.40 0.52
CA GLU A 61 -14.24 10.46 -0.93
C GLU A 61 -14.27 11.93 -1.41
N GLY A 62 -13.57 12.22 -2.52
CA GLY A 62 -13.41 13.54 -3.11
C GLY A 62 -12.32 14.43 -2.48
N MET A 63 -11.74 14.04 -1.34
CA MET A 63 -10.71 14.85 -0.68
C MET A 63 -9.39 14.86 -1.47
N LEU A 64 -8.65 15.96 -1.40
CA LEU A 64 -7.32 16.04 -2.01
C LEU A 64 -6.34 15.14 -1.25
N MET A 65 -5.50 14.41 -1.97
CA MET A 65 -4.50 13.51 -1.38
C MET A 65 -3.36 14.28 -0.69
N SER A 66 -2.83 15.32 -1.33
CA SER A 66 -1.58 16.00 -0.93
C SER A 66 -1.50 16.51 0.52
N PRO A 67 -2.59 16.96 1.17
CA PRO A 67 -2.53 17.38 2.58
C PRO A 67 -2.31 16.24 3.57
N VAL A 68 -2.63 15.00 3.17
CA VAL A 68 -2.61 13.82 4.06
C VAL A 68 -1.57 12.81 3.62
N PHE A 69 -1.35 12.67 2.32
CA PHE A 69 -0.49 11.66 1.74
C PHE A 69 0.72 12.32 1.09
N ARG A 70 1.90 11.80 1.40
CA ARG A 70 3.16 12.23 0.80
C ARG A 70 3.91 11.04 0.22
N VAL A 71 4.38 11.19 -1.02
CA VAL A 71 5.29 10.22 -1.63
C VAL A 71 6.70 10.43 -1.07
N VAL A 72 7.15 9.50 -0.23
CA VAL A 72 8.48 9.51 0.39
C VAL A 72 9.54 8.96 -0.56
N TYR A 73 9.17 7.93 -1.34
CA TYR A 73 10.04 7.31 -2.33
C TYR A 73 9.21 6.85 -3.53
N PRO A 74 9.71 7.03 -4.78
CA PRO A 74 10.84 7.89 -5.15
C PRO A 74 10.54 9.35 -4.76
N ARG A 75 11.59 10.17 -4.57
CA ARG A 75 11.38 11.59 -4.21
C ARG A 75 10.89 12.37 -5.43
N MET A 76 9.66 12.86 -5.35
CA MET A 76 8.99 13.59 -6.45
C MET A 76 7.85 14.46 -5.92
N ASN A 77 7.45 15.45 -6.71
CA ASN A 77 6.21 16.18 -6.46
C ASN A 77 5.02 15.26 -6.73
N PHE A 78 4.08 15.19 -5.79
CA PHE A 78 2.92 14.33 -5.90
C PHE A 78 2.00 14.85 -7.03
N SER A 79 2.07 14.19 -8.20
CA SER A 79 1.23 14.42 -9.37
C SER A 79 1.15 13.14 -10.19
N ILE A 80 0.06 12.95 -10.92
CA ILE A 80 -0.17 11.73 -11.71
C ILE A 80 0.89 11.58 -12.81
N GLU A 81 1.27 12.68 -13.46
CA GLU A 81 2.33 12.69 -14.46
C GLU A 81 3.65 12.13 -13.89
N ASN A 82 4.09 12.63 -12.74
CA ASN A 82 5.29 12.14 -12.10
C ASN A 82 5.15 10.67 -11.67
N ILE A 83 3.99 10.25 -11.14
CA ILE A 83 3.81 8.85 -10.71
C ILE A 83 3.94 7.92 -11.91
N ARG A 84 3.35 8.29 -13.05
CA ARG A 84 3.45 7.52 -14.30
C ARG A 84 4.88 7.41 -14.81
N ARG A 85 5.70 8.45 -14.66
CA ARG A 85 7.14 8.39 -14.99
C ARG A 85 7.91 7.37 -14.14
N PHE A 86 7.45 7.11 -12.91
CA PHE A 86 8.05 6.15 -11.98
C PHE A 86 7.20 4.88 -11.79
N ILE A 87 6.29 4.55 -12.71
CA ILE A 87 5.29 3.49 -12.50
C ILE A 87 5.90 2.11 -12.20
N ASN A 88 7.11 1.85 -12.69
CA ASN A 88 7.85 0.59 -12.47
C ASN A 88 8.65 0.57 -11.15
N ALA A 89 8.63 1.65 -10.37
CA ALA A 89 9.29 1.73 -9.09
C ALA A 89 8.37 1.22 -7.97
N ILE A 90 8.99 0.84 -6.85
CA ILE A 90 8.26 0.73 -5.58
C ILE A 90 7.98 2.15 -5.06
N PHE A 91 6.78 2.37 -4.56
CA PHE A 91 6.38 3.61 -3.92
C PHE A 91 6.31 3.43 -2.41
N VAL A 92 6.75 4.46 -1.68
CA VAL A 92 6.52 4.59 -0.24
C VAL A 92 5.68 5.83 -0.02
N ILE A 93 4.49 5.66 0.55
CA ILE A 93 3.58 6.75 0.89
C ILE A 93 3.51 6.88 2.42
N ALA A 94 3.71 8.08 2.94
CA ALA A 94 3.48 8.42 4.34
C ALA A 94 2.13 9.14 4.50
N LEU A 95 1.49 8.90 5.65
CA LEU A 95 0.30 9.62 6.10
C LEU A 95 0.75 10.68 7.11
N ASP A 96 0.74 11.94 6.69
CA ASP A 96 1.11 13.07 7.52
C ASP A 96 -0.14 13.69 8.17
N SER A 97 0.02 14.20 9.39
CA SER A 97 -1.01 14.92 10.18
C SER A 97 -1.36 16.31 9.61
N GLY A 98 -0.63 16.78 8.60
CA GLY A 98 -0.74 18.13 8.05
C GLY A 98 -0.07 19.21 8.92
N ALA A 99 0.58 18.84 10.04
CA ALA A 99 1.14 19.80 11.01
C ALA A 99 2.51 20.39 10.61
N GLY A 100 3.15 19.92 9.52
CA GLY A 100 4.38 20.52 8.99
C GLY A 100 5.61 20.48 9.91
N LEU A 101 5.53 19.83 11.07
CA LEU A 101 6.64 19.68 12.01
C LEU A 101 7.56 18.53 11.58
N GLN A 102 8.85 18.82 11.50
CA GLN A 102 9.88 17.92 10.96
C GLN A 102 10.07 16.65 11.81
N GLU A 103 9.83 16.73 13.13
CA GLU A 103 9.90 15.58 14.06
C GLU A 103 8.75 14.58 13.90
N GLU A 104 7.58 15.00 13.38
CA GLU A 104 6.45 14.09 13.13
C GLU A 104 6.65 13.26 11.85
N GLN A 105 7.45 13.73 10.89
CA GLN A 105 7.65 13.04 9.60
C GLN A 105 8.40 11.71 9.73
N ASP A 106 9.32 11.58 10.69
CA ASP A 106 10.05 10.33 10.94
C ASP A 106 9.19 9.27 11.66
N ASN A 107 8.08 9.70 12.26
CA ASN A 107 7.14 8.84 12.96
C ASN A 107 5.81 8.68 12.21
N ALA A 108 5.70 9.20 10.99
CA ALA A 108 4.49 9.07 10.19
C ALA A 108 4.27 7.62 9.77
N PHE A 109 3.01 7.18 9.81
CA PHE A 109 2.65 5.86 9.31
C PHE A 109 2.92 5.83 7.81
N SER A 110 3.67 4.83 7.36
CA SER A 110 4.01 4.69 5.94
C SER A 110 3.68 3.31 5.41
N MET A 111 3.41 3.25 4.12
CA MET A 111 3.08 2.04 3.39
C MET A 111 3.99 1.95 2.18
N LYS A 112 4.45 0.75 1.86
CA LYS A 112 5.21 0.44 0.64
C LYS A 112 4.32 -0.33 -0.32
N GLY A 113 4.36 -0.01 -1.60
CA GLY A 113 3.47 -0.63 -2.57
C GLY A 113 3.75 -0.20 -4.00
N GLN A 114 2.88 -0.63 -4.90
CA GLN A 114 2.94 -0.28 -6.32
C GLN A 114 1.81 0.68 -6.67
N MET A 115 2.09 1.54 -7.64
CA MET A 115 1.12 2.39 -8.31
C MET A 115 0.74 1.75 -9.62
N ILE A 116 -0.55 1.75 -9.95
CA ILE A 116 -1.11 1.15 -11.16
C ILE A 116 -2.05 2.18 -11.78
N TRP A 117 -1.76 2.59 -13.01
CA TRP A 117 -2.63 3.49 -13.76
C TRP A 117 -3.61 2.69 -14.63
N ILE A 118 -4.90 2.97 -14.48
CA ILE A 118 -5.96 2.34 -15.28
C ILE A 118 -6.47 3.35 -16.30
N GLU A 119 -6.00 3.21 -17.55
CA GLU A 119 -6.38 4.12 -18.66
C GLU A 119 -7.90 4.13 -18.92
N ALA A 120 -8.59 3.00 -18.71
CA ALA A 120 -10.03 2.89 -18.97
C ALA A 120 -10.90 3.77 -18.06
N THR A 121 -10.41 4.07 -16.85
CA THR A 121 -11.15 4.85 -15.83
C THR A 121 -10.45 6.14 -15.43
N ASN A 122 -9.23 6.39 -15.93
CA ASN A 122 -8.35 7.49 -15.50
C ASN A 122 -8.15 7.52 -13.97
N LEU A 123 -8.04 6.33 -13.38
CA LEU A 123 -7.80 6.17 -11.94
C LEU A 123 -6.40 5.61 -11.70
N MET A 124 -5.76 6.14 -10.67
CA MET A 124 -4.55 5.59 -10.08
C MET A 124 -4.93 4.73 -8.89
N ILE A 125 -4.42 3.50 -8.87
CA ILE A 125 -4.53 2.59 -7.73
C ILE A 125 -3.16 2.43 -7.09
N PHE A 126 -3.07 2.69 -5.80
CA PHE A 126 -1.98 2.21 -4.95
C PHE A 126 -2.42 0.94 -4.24
N ILE A 127 -1.62 -0.12 -4.33
CA ILE A 127 -1.77 -1.33 -3.52
C ILE A 127 -0.45 -1.60 -2.81
N GLY A 128 -0.51 -1.80 -1.51
CA GLY A 128 0.69 -2.04 -0.73
C GLY A 128 0.46 -2.69 0.61
N SER A 129 1.48 -2.55 1.45
CA SER A 129 1.58 -3.12 2.78
C SER A 129 2.15 -2.08 3.72
N PRO A 130 1.83 -2.14 5.03
CA PRO A 130 2.42 -1.23 6.00
C PRO A 130 3.95 -1.41 6.03
N ARG A 131 4.69 -0.31 6.11
CA ARG A 131 6.14 -0.33 6.19
C ARG A 131 6.54 -0.49 7.67
N LEU A 132 6.66 -1.73 8.10
CA LEU A 132 6.98 -2.13 9.47
C LEU A 132 8.08 -3.19 9.48
N THR A 133 8.96 -3.13 10.48
CA THR A 133 10.07 -4.08 10.63
C THR A 133 10.08 -4.79 11.98
N SER A 134 9.37 -4.28 13.00
CA SER A 134 9.38 -4.85 14.34
C SER A 134 8.07 -4.68 15.11
N LEU A 135 7.85 -5.51 16.15
CA LEU A 135 6.73 -5.33 17.08
C LEU A 135 6.79 -4.00 17.83
N LYS A 136 8.00 -3.47 18.07
CA LYS A 136 8.20 -2.17 18.71
C LYS A 136 7.65 -1.04 17.83
N GLU A 137 7.93 -1.07 16.53
CA GLU A 137 7.35 -0.11 15.58
C GLU A 137 5.84 -0.26 15.48
N MET A 138 5.33 -1.49 15.42
CA MET A 138 3.88 -1.76 15.43
C MET A 138 3.20 -1.12 16.65
N LYS A 139 3.77 -1.30 17.85
CA LYS A 139 3.25 -0.67 19.07
C LYS A 139 3.29 0.86 19.00
N LYS A 140 4.38 1.44 18.48
CA LYS A 140 4.55 2.89 18.32
C LYS A 140 3.51 3.47 17.36
N MET A 141 3.20 2.74 16.29
CA MET A 141 2.25 3.15 15.25
C MET A 141 0.81 2.70 15.53
N ASN A 142 0.55 2.07 16.68
CA ASN A 142 -0.73 1.47 17.05
C ASN A 142 -1.31 0.51 15.98
N VAL A 143 -0.43 -0.24 15.30
CA VAL A 143 -0.77 -1.27 14.33
C VAL A 143 -0.69 -2.64 15.00
N TYR A 144 -1.70 -3.49 14.81
CA TYR A 144 -1.73 -4.84 15.36
C TYR A 144 -1.50 -5.89 14.28
N MET A 145 -1.07 -7.10 14.67
CA MET A 145 -0.89 -8.22 13.74
C MET A 145 -2.18 -8.62 13.01
N ALA A 146 -3.34 -8.31 13.60
CA ALA A 146 -4.65 -8.54 13.00
C ALA A 146 -5.00 -7.49 11.92
N ASP A 147 -4.33 -6.34 11.90
CA ASP A 147 -4.53 -5.31 10.88
C ASP A 147 -3.78 -5.62 9.58
N ILE A 148 -2.80 -6.54 9.64
CA ILE A 148 -2.00 -7.01 8.50
C ILE A 148 -2.65 -8.29 7.95
N PRO A 149 -3.00 -8.33 6.64
CA PRO A 149 -3.57 -9.52 6.03
C PRO A 149 -2.71 -10.78 6.21
N LEU A 150 -3.36 -11.94 6.30
CA LEU A 150 -2.68 -13.23 6.43
C LEU A 150 -1.72 -13.52 5.25
N TYR A 151 -2.08 -13.08 4.05
CA TYR A 151 -1.29 -13.27 2.83
C TYR A 151 -0.13 -12.28 2.70
N ASP A 152 -0.06 -11.25 3.55
CA ASP A 152 0.93 -10.17 3.43
C ASP A 152 2.26 -10.61 4.06
N VAL A 153 3.32 -10.63 3.25
CA VAL A 153 4.69 -11.00 3.64
C VAL A 153 5.22 -10.16 4.81
N THR A 154 4.72 -8.93 5.00
CA THR A 154 5.11 -8.07 6.13
C THR A 154 4.84 -8.76 7.47
N ARG A 155 3.77 -9.55 7.54
CA ARG A 155 3.40 -10.30 8.75
C ARG A 155 4.48 -11.33 9.12
N GLU A 156 4.95 -12.09 8.13
CA GLU A 156 6.05 -13.06 8.32
C GLU A 156 7.36 -12.36 8.64
N MET A 157 7.68 -11.25 7.95
CA MET A 157 8.90 -10.48 8.20
C MET A 157 8.99 -9.98 9.63
N VAL A 158 7.90 -9.44 10.19
CA VAL A 158 7.91 -8.96 11.58
C VAL A 158 8.12 -10.12 12.56
N LEU A 159 7.50 -11.28 12.34
CA LEU A 159 7.67 -12.45 13.20
C LEU A 159 9.11 -12.99 13.18
N LEU A 160 9.70 -13.13 11.99
CA LEU A 160 11.11 -13.55 11.82
C LEU A 160 12.07 -12.59 12.50
N TYR A 161 11.82 -11.27 12.39
CA TYR A 161 12.63 -10.27 13.08
C TYR A 161 12.57 -10.43 14.60
N GLN A 162 11.40 -10.71 15.17
CA GLN A 162 11.27 -10.96 16.61
C GLN A 162 12.00 -12.22 17.05
N GLN A 163 11.86 -13.32 16.31
CA GLN A 163 12.54 -14.57 16.62
C GLN A 163 14.06 -14.37 16.64
N ARG A 164 14.60 -13.73 15.58
CA ARG A 164 16.03 -13.43 15.50
C ARG A 164 16.52 -12.59 16.67
N ASN A 165 15.75 -11.59 17.08
CA ASN A 165 16.12 -10.75 18.22
C ASN A 165 16.11 -11.53 19.54
N ALA A 166 15.11 -12.39 19.74
CA ALA A 166 15.06 -13.26 20.93
C ALA A 166 16.23 -14.24 20.99
N GLU A 167 16.68 -14.78 19.85
CA GLU A 167 17.86 -15.65 19.77
C GLU A 167 19.17 -14.90 20.12
N ILE A 168 19.29 -13.64 19.66
CA ILE A 168 20.43 -12.78 20.00
C ILE A 168 20.46 -12.45 21.49
N ASP A 169 19.31 -12.13 22.10
CA ASP A 169 19.22 -11.77 23.52
C ASP A 169 19.58 -12.95 24.46
N ILE A 170 19.59 -14.18 23.96
CA ILE A 170 19.95 -15.40 24.71
C ILE A 170 21.46 -15.70 24.64
N THR A 171 22.20 -15.08 23.71
CA THR A 171 23.64 -15.32 23.45
C THR A 171 24.51 -14.23 24.08
#